data_AF-A0A8T6N6P3-F1
#
_entry.id   AF-A0A8T6N6P3-F1
#
_cell.length_a   1.000
_cell.length_b   1.000
_cell.length_c   1.000
_cell.angle_alpha   90.00
_cell.angle_beta   90.00
_cell.angle_gamma   90.00
#
_symmetry.space_group_name_H-M   'P 1'
#
loop_
_entity.id
_entity.type
_entity.pdbx_description
1 polymer ?
#
loop_
_entity_poly.entity_id
_entity_poly.type
_entity_poly.pdbx_seq_one_letter_code
_entity_poly.pdbx_strand_id
1 'polypeptide(L)' 'MSTKGNYSFYKVEIDLHESPCHPIIFFRKERKCKTSKGMDRQHNRVVNETVDQWRPYSQRIRRYTVSRVPADQVDYVVN' A
#
# COMPACT_ATOMS: atom_id res chain seq x y z
N MET A 1 23.78 0.92 9.23
CA MET A 1 22.62 1.47 9.97
C MET A 1 21.35 0.90 9.38
N SER A 2 20.54 0.19 10.19
CA SER A 2 19.27 -0.40 9.71
C SER A 2 18.34 0.71 9.24
N THR A 3 18.17 0.84 7.91
CA THR A 3 17.29 1.83 7.27
C THR A 3 15.81 1.60 7.57
N LYS A 4 15.46 0.49 8.25
CA LYS A 4 14.09 0.03 8.50
C LYS A 4 13.29 0.92 9.47
N GLY A 5 13.92 1.65 10.39
CA GLY A 5 13.20 2.45 11.40
C GLY A 5 12.56 3.75 10.89
N ASN A 6 12.99 4.23 9.72
CA ASN A 6 12.63 5.56 9.20
C ASN A 6 11.53 5.54 8.13
N TYR A 7 11.00 4.36 7.80
CA TYR A 7 10.00 4.19 6.75
C TYR A 7 8.78 3.43 7.25
N SER A 8 7.65 3.75 6.64
CA SER A 8 6.41 2.99 6.72
C SER A 8 6.30 2.18 5.43
N PHE A 9 5.97 0.91 5.57
CA PHE A 9 5.76 0.02 4.43
C PHE A 9 4.28 -0.33 4.33
N TYR A 10 3.76 -0.31 3.11
CA TYR A 10 2.37 -0.58 2.82
C TYR A 10 2.29 -1.72 1.82
N LYS A 11 1.51 -2.75 2.13
CA LYS A 11 1.10 -3.76 1.18
C LYS A 11 -0.20 -3.29 0.53
N VAL A 12 -0.19 -3.25 -0.80
CA VAL A 12 -1.36 -2.92 -1.61
C VAL A 12 -1.79 -4.19 -2.32
N GLU A 13 -3.06 -4.52 -2.17
CA GLU A 13 -3.70 -5.69 -2.77
C GLU A 13 -4.88 -5.22 -3.62
N ILE A 14 -4.85 -5.60 -4.90
CA ILE A 14 -5.90 -5.28 -5.87
C ILE A 14 -6.63 -6.56 -6.21
N ASP A 15 -7.85 -6.71 -5.69
CA ASP A 15 -8.71 -7.86 -5.99
C ASP A 15 -9.40 -7.60 -7.34
N LEU A 16 -9.17 -8.47 -8.32
CA LEU A 16 -9.85 -8.42 -9.61
C LEU A 16 -11.16 -9.22 -9.58
N HIS A 17 -12.16 -8.80 -10.36
CA HIS A 17 -13.42 -9.54 -10.52
C HIS A 17 -13.19 -10.94 -11.11
N GLU A 18 -12.30 -11.05 -12.09
CA GLU A 18 -11.99 -12.29 -12.82
C GLU A 18 -11.21 -13.31 -11.98
N SER A 19 -10.50 -12.85 -10.93
CA SER A 19 -9.60 -13.70 -10.13
C SER A 19 -9.52 -13.22 -8.69
N PRO A 20 -10.61 -13.32 -7.91
CA PRO A 20 -10.69 -12.76 -6.56
C PRO A 20 -9.76 -13.46 -5.55
N CYS A 21 -9.24 -14.65 -5.86
CA CYS A 21 -8.30 -15.40 -5.02
C CYS A 21 -6.83 -15.14 -5.36
N HIS A 22 -6.56 -14.41 -6.45
CA HIS A 22 -5.20 -14.09 -6.90
C HIS A 22 -5.06 -12.57 -7.08
N PRO A 23 -5.03 -11.81 -5.96
CA PRO A 23 -4.88 -10.37 -6.04
C PRO A 23 -3.51 -9.98 -6.60
N ILE A 24 -3.46 -8.83 -7.26
CA ILE A 24 -2.19 -8.20 -7.58
C ILE A 24 -1.65 -7.60 -6.28
N ILE A 25 -0.47 -8.04 -5.85
CA ILE A 25 0.16 -7.58 -4.62
C ILE A 25 1.44 -6.82 -4.94
N PHE A 26 1.59 -5.64 -4.37
CA PHE A 26 2.84 -4.89 -4.40
C PHE A 26 3.04 -4.09 -3.12
N PHE A 27 4.28 -3.69 -2.86
CA PHE A 27 4.64 -2.93 -1.68
C PHE A 27 5.06 -1.50 -2.03
N ARG A 28 4.55 -0.55 -1.24
CA ARG A 28 4.94 0.87 -1.26
C ARG A 28 5.75 1.21 -0.03
N LYS A 29 6.66 2.16 -0.16
CA LYS A 29 7.51 2.67 0.91
C LYS A 29 7.34 4.18 1.03
N GLU A 30 7.10 4.65 2.24
CA GLU A 30 6.94 6.07 2.54
C GLU A 30 7.81 6.46 3.73
N ARG A 31 8.30 7.70 3.78
CA ARG A 31 9.03 8.21 4.96
C ARG A 31 8.10 8.21 6.17
N LYS A 32 8.49 7.55 7.25
CA LYS A 32 7.63 7.40 8.44
C LYS A 32 7.30 8.76 9.06
N CYS A 33 6.01 9.05 9.23
CA CYS A 33 5.59 10.22 10.00
C CYS A 33 5.89 10.00 11.50
N LYS A 34 6.28 11.07 12.20
CA LYS A 34 6.71 10.99 13.61
C LYS A 34 5.53 10.92 14.60
N THR A 35 4.34 11.36 14.21
CA THR A 35 3.16 11.46 15.07
C THR A 35 2.08 10.47 14.65
N SER A 36 1.25 10.00 15.58
CA SER A 36 0.14 9.09 15.27
C SER A 36 -0.82 9.68 14.23
N LYS A 37 -1.28 10.93 14.44
CA LYS A 37 -2.13 11.62 13.47
C LYS A 37 -1.46 11.81 12.10
N GLY A 38 -0.14 11.99 12.08
CA GLY A 38 0.63 12.03 10.85
C GLY A 38 0.64 10.70 10.11
N MET A 39 0.75 9.59 10.85
CA MET A 39 0.66 8.24 10.31
C MET A 39 -0.71 7.94 9.72
N ASP A 40 -1.79 8.38 10.36
CA ASP A 40 -3.16 8.19 9.84
C ASP A 40 -3.37 8.97 8.54
N ARG A 41 -2.91 10.23 8.50
CA ARG A 41 -2.92 11.06 7.28
C ARG A 41 -2.10 10.43 6.16
N GLN A 42 -0.93 9.90 6.50
CA GLN A 42 -0.07 9.20 5.55
C GLN A 42 -0.79 7.97 4.98
N HIS A 43 -1.45 7.17 5.82
CA HIS A 43 -2.20 6.01 5.36
C HIS A 43 -3.34 6.41 4.41
N ASN A 44 -4.14 7.42 4.78
CA ASN A 44 -5.22 7.92 3.92
C ASN A 44 -4.70 8.44 2.58
N ARG A 45 -3.54 9.12 2.56
CA ARG A 45 -2.90 9.56 1.33
C ARG A 45 -2.51 8.38 0.45
N VAL A 46 -1.88 7.35 1.01
CA VAL A 46 -1.50 6.15 0.24
C VAL A 46 -2.73 5.46 -0.35
N VAL A 47 -3.83 5.36 0.42
CA VAL A 47 -5.10 4.82 -0.07
C VAL A 47 -5.62 5.63 -1.26
N ASN A 48 -5.70 6.95 -1.14
CA ASN A 48 -6.21 7.81 -2.22
C ASN A 48 -5.32 7.74 -3.47
N GLU A 49 -4.00 7.84 -3.32
CA GLU A 49 -3.05 7.72 -4.42
C GLU A 49 -3.17 6.35 -5.13
N THR A 50 -3.36 5.26 -4.37
CA THR A 50 -3.62 3.94 -4.95
C THR A 50 -4.93 3.91 -5.72
N VAL A 51 -6.03 4.44 -5.18
CA VAL A 51 -7.31 4.49 -5.87
C VAL A 51 -7.20 5.30 -7.16
N ASP A 52 -6.55 6.47 -7.11
CA ASP A 52 -6.37 7.34 -8.27
C ASP A 52 -5.53 6.68 -9.36
N GLN A 53 -4.43 6.03 -8.98
CA GLN A 53 -3.55 5.31 -9.91
C GLN A 53 -4.29 4.19 -10.65
N TRP A 54 -5.17 3.46 -9.97
CA TRP A 54 -5.87 2.31 -10.52
C TRP A 54 -7.27 2.63 -11.06
N ARG A 55 -7.73 3.88 -10.91
CA ARG A 55 -9.02 4.37 -11.39
C ARG A 55 -9.32 4.03 -12.86
N PRO A 56 -8.36 4.09 -13.81
CA PRO A 56 -8.60 3.69 -15.20
C PRO A 56 -9.05 2.23 -15.37
N TYR A 57 -8.73 1.36 -14.42
CA TYR A 57 -9.05 -0.07 -14.42
C TYR A 57 -10.20 -0.42 -13.47
N SER A 58 -10.89 0.58 -12.91
CA SER A 58 -11.91 0.40 -11.86
C SER A 58 -13.02 -0.60 -12.22
N GLN A 59 -13.38 -0.75 -13.50
CA GLN A 59 -14.39 -1.72 -13.94
C GLN A 59 -13.97 -3.19 -13.76
N ARG A 60 -12.66 -3.46 -13.65
CA ARG A 60 -12.11 -4.82 -13.45
C ARG A 60 -11.76 -5.10 -11.99
N ILE A 61 -11.80 -4.08 -11.14
CA ILE A 61 -11.34 -4.14 -9.76
C ILE A 61 -12.55 -4.24 -8.83
N ARG A 62 -12.55 -5.29 -8.02
CA ARG A 62 -13.58 -5.53 -7.00
C ARG A 62 -13.33 -4.72 -5.74
N ARG A 63 -12.07 -4.68 -5.28
CA ARG A 63 -11.68 -4.08 -4.00
C ARG A 63 -10.21 -3.71 -3.98
N TYR A 64 -9.92 -2.62 -3.28
CA TYR A 64 -8.57 -2.22 -2.87
C TYR A 64 -8.37 -2.56 -1.40
N THR A 65 -7.27 -3.21 -1.06
CA THR A 65 -6.84 -3.37 0.34
C THR A 65 -5.47 -2.74 0.50
N VAL A 66 -5.35 -1.78 1.41
CA VAL A 66 -4.06 -1.18 1.78
C VAL A 66 -3.83 -1.46 3.24
N SER A 67 -2.74 -2.15 3.56
CA SER A 67 -2.37 -2.47 4.94
C SER A 67 -0.96 -1.98 5.22
N ARG A 68 -0.72 -1.48 6.43
CA ARG A 68 0.63 -1.15 6.89
C ARG A 68 1.27 -2.42 7.43
N VAL A 69 2.43 -2.79 6.91
CA VAL A 69 3.15 -4.01 7.27
C VAL A 69 4.52 -3.69 7.88
N PRO A 70 5.05 -4.54 8.76
CA PRO A 70 6.41 -4.39 9.25
C PRO A 70 7.44 -4.69 8.15
N ALA A 71 8.64 -4.13 8.30
CA ALA A 71 9.68 -4.08 7.26
C ALA A 71 10.34 -5.44 6.94
N ASP A 72 10.04 -6.47 7.73
CA ASP A 72 10.44 -7.86 7.56
C ASP A 72 9.51 -8.63 6.63
N GLN A 73 8.28 -8.16 6.39
CA GLN A 73 7.30 -8.77 5.47
C GLN A 73 7.39 -8.23 4.04
N VAL A 74 8.40 -7.40 3.75
CA VAL A 74 8.53 -6.71 2.48
C VAL A 74 9.67 -7.34 1.70
N ASP A 75 9.31 -8.21 0.75
CA ASP A 75 10.30 -8.90 -0.09
C ASP A 75 10.90 -7.95 -1.15
N TYR A 76 10.07 -7.10 -1.77
CA TYR A 76 10.50 -6.12 -2.79
C TYR A 76 9.68 -4.82 -2.70
N VAL A 77 10.33 -3.66 -2.78
CA VAL A 77 9.70 -2.33 -2.73
C VAL A 77 9.74 -1.69 -4.11
N VAL A 78 8.60 -1.22 -4.60
CA VAL A 78 8.54 -0.32 -5.75
C VAL A 78 8.71 1.11 -5.22
N ASN A 79 9.75 1.82 -5.67
CA ASN A 79 10.02 3.22 -5.30
C ASN A 79 9.13 4.17 -6.10
#